data_AF-A0A358FWC1-F1
#
_entry.id   AF-A0A358FWC1-F1
#
_cell.length_a   1.000
_cell.length_b   1.000
_cell.length_c   1.000
_cell.angle_alpha   90.00
_cell.angle_beta   90.00
_cell.angle_gamma   90.00
#
_symmetry.space_group_name_H-M   'P 1'
#
loop_
_entity.id
_entity.type
_entity.pdbx_description
1 polymer ?
#
loop_
_entity_poly.entity_id
_entity_poly.type
_entity_poly.pdbx_seq_one_letter_code
_entity_poly.pdbx_strand_id
1 'polypeptide(L)'
;VQNYGDGVADRLTGDHETAPWNKFSYGVSDRGASIRIPWQVEKDGKGYAEDRRPNANCDPYTVAQLITDTVCSAATKGSKKR
;
A
#
# COMPACT_ATOMS: atom_id res chain seq x y z
N VAL A 1 -10.47 3.81 0.81
CA VAL A 1 -9.91 2.58 1.42
C VAL A 1 -11.00 1.97 2.31
N GLN A 2 -11.89 1.15 1.75
CA GLN A 2 -13.10 0.70 2.46
C GLN A 2 -12.95 -0.70 3.11
N ASN A 3 -12.07 -1.55 2.58
CA ASN A 3 -11.94 -2.95 3.02
C ASN A 3 -10.68 -3.21 3.87
N TYR A 4 -10.11 -2.18 4.50
CA TYR A 4 -8.85 -2.26 5.24
C TYR A 4 -9.07 -2.14 6.76
N GLY A 5 -10.23 -2.58 7.23
CA GLY A 5 -10.68 -2.47 8.62
C GLY A 5 -11.62 -1.28 8.83
N ASP A 6 -12.34 -1.31 9.95
CA ASP A 6 -13.26 -0.25 10.34
C ASP A 6 -12.51 0.94 10.94
N GLY A 7 -13.07 2.15 10.83
CA GLY A 7 -12.48 3.36 11.43
C GLY A 7 -11.21 3.86 10.74
N VAL A 8 -10.98 3.51 9.46
CA VAL A 8 -9.79 3.95 8.70
C VAL A 8 -9.66 5.48 8.66
N ALA A 9 -10.78 6.20 8.59
CA ALA A 9 -10.77 7.66 8.59
C ALA A 9 -10.22 8.28 9.88
N ASP A 10 -10.37 7.59 11.03
CA ASP A 10 -9.93 8.08 12.33
C ASP A 10 -8.42 7.88 12.53
N ARG A 11 -7.82 6.87 11.87
CA ARG A 11 -6.38 6.59 11.94
C ARG A 11 -5.58 7.27 10.84
N LEU A 12 -6.06 7.21 9.60
CA LEU A 12 -5.35 7.73 8.42
C LEU A 12 -5.74 9.18 8.18
N THR A 13 -5.29 10.07 9.05
CA THR A 13 -5.59 11.50 8.99
C THR A 13 -4.58 12.30 8.16
N GLY A 14 -3.38 11.75 7.94
CA GLY A 14 -2.26 12.48 7.35
C GLY A 14 -1.25 12.99 8.37
N ASP A 15 -1.63 12.97 9.66
CA ASP A 15 -0.76 13.32 10.78
C ASP A 15 -0.12 12.03 11.35
N HIS A 16 1.01 12.18 12.05
CA HIS A 16 1.72 11.08 12.74
C HIS A 16 2.28 9.96 11.84
N GLU A 17 3.06 10.33 10.82
CA GLU A 17 3.68 9.35 9.90
C GLU A 17 2.66 8.44 9.18
N THR A 18 1.48 8.98 8.84
CA THR A 18 0.45 8.28 8.07
C THR A 18 0.00 9.12 6.87
N ALA A 19 -0.46 8.47 5.81
CA ALA A 19 -1.10 9.16 4.69
C ALA A 19 -2.59 9.40 4.99
N PRO A 20 -3.19 10.49 4.50
CA PRO A 20 -4.64 10.70 4.63
C PRO A 20 -5.41 9.63 3.84
N TRP A 21 -6.50 9.11 4.41
CA TRP A 21 -7.28 8.01 3.84
C TRP A 21 -7.85 8.28 2.43
N ASN A 22 -8.00 9.57 2.08
CA ASN A 22 -8.63 10.04 0.85
C ASN A 22 -7.64 10.30 -0.30
N LYS A 23 -6.33 10.22 -0.07
CA LYS A 23 -5.31 10.38 -1.12
C LYS A 23 -4.37 9.19 -1.11
N PHE A 24 -3.99 8.77 -2.31
CA PHE A 24 -2.98 7.74 -2.50
C PHE A 24 -1.62 8.39 -2.77
N SER A 25 -0.59 7.96 -2.05
CA SER A 25 0.80 8.42 -2.22
C SER A 25 1.77 7.25 -2.07
N TYR A 26 2.88 7.29 -2.80
CA TYR A 26 3.98 6.35 -2.62
C TYR A 26 5.31 7.09 -2.62
N GLY A 27 6.30 6.59 -1.87
CA GLY A 27 7.60 7.23 -1.75
C GLY A 27 8.69 6.28 -1.28
N VAL A 28 9.94 6.64 -1.58
CA VAL A 28 11.13 5.90 -1.14
C VAL A 28 11.50 6.37 0.26
N SER A 29 11.53 5.43 1.21
CA SER A 29 11.72 5.69 2.64
C SER A 29 10.73 6.68 3.27
N ASP A 30 9.67 7.05 2.54
CA ASP A 30 8.65 7.95 3.04
C ASP A 30 7.70 7.19 3.97
N ARG A 31 7.72 7.59 5.24
CA ARG A 31 6.85 7.02 6.26
C ARG A 31 5.42 7.59 6.18
N GLY A 32 5.24 8.82 5.71
CA GLY A 32 3.95 9.47 5.54
C GLY A 32 3.22 9.07 4.26
N ALA A 33 3.85 8.27 3.39
CA ALA A 33 3.22 7.75 2.19
C ALA A 33 2.24 6.60 2.49
N SER A 34 1.27 6.40 1.59
CA SER A 34 0.36 5.24 1.67
C SER A 34 1.12 3.92 1.45
N ILE A 35 2.00 3.92 0.46
CA ILE A 35 2.91 2.80 0.16
C ILE A 35 4.35 3.27 0.37
N ARG A 36 5.12 2.52 1.16
CA ARG A 36 6.55 2.78 1.38
C ARG A 36 7.39 1.79 0.59
N ILE A 37 8.39 2.31 -0.13
CA ILE A 37 9.46 1.51 -0.72
C ILE A 37 10.71 1.70 0.16
N PRO A 38 11.21 0.65 0.84
CA PRO A 38 12.43 0.78 1.65
C PRO A 38 13.63 1.20 0.80
N TRP A 39 14.53 2.04 1.34
CA TRP A 39 15.72 2.48 0.59
C TRP A 39 16.58 1.32 0.08
N GLN A 40 16.65 0.19 0.81
CA GLN A 40 17.40 -0.97 0.34
C GLN A 40 16.79 -1.55 -0.95
N VAL A 41 15.45 -1.55 -1.06
CA VAL A 41 14.75 -2.06 -2.24
C VAL A 41 14.99 -1.15 -3.44
N GLU A 42 15.01 0.16 -3.23
CA GLU A 42 15.39 1.12 -4.29
C GLU A 42 16.83 0.89 -4.73
N LYS A 43 17.76 0.78 -3.78
CA LYS A 43 19.19 0.59 -4.06
C LYS A 43 19.48 -0.73 -4.79
N ASP A 44 18.83 -1.82 -4.37
CA ASP A 44 19.06 -3.15 -4.91
C ASP A 44 18.27 -3.40 -6.21
N GLY A 45 17.32 -2.52 -6.56
CA GLY A 45 16.46 -2.64 -7.72
C GLY A 45 15.48 -3.84 -7.67
N LYS A 46 15.35 -4.47 -6.51
CA LYS A 46 14.49 -5.64 -6.27
C LYS A 46 14.08 -5.71 -4.80
N GLY A 47 12.92 -6.30 -4.52
CA GLY A 47 12.45 -6.49 -3.16
C GLY A 47 10.93 -6.38 -3.05
N TYR A 48 10.46 -5.59 -2.09
CA TYR A 48 9.05 -5.47 -1.75
C TYR A 48 8.62 -4.01 -1.56
N ALA A 49 7.30 -3.79 -1.62
CA ALA A 49 6.68 -2.54 -1.23
C ALA A 49 5.77 -2.79 -0.01
N GLU A 50 5.68 -1.83 0.89
CA GLU A 50 4.90 -1.93 2.13
C GLU A 50 3.63 -1.09 2.03
N ASP A 51 2.45 -1.73 2.11
CA ASP A 51 1.18 -1.01 2.25
C ASP A 51 0.93 -0.67 3.73
N ARG A 52 0.92 0.62 4.06
CA ARG A 52 0.79 1.13 5.44
C ARG A 52 -0.65 1.53 5.81
N ARG A 53 -1.58 1.36 4.88
CA ARG A 53 -3.00 1.70 5.05
C ARG A 53 -3.85 0.67 5.80
N PRO A 54 -3.52 -0.64 5.87
CA PRO A 54 -4.30 -1.59 6.65
C PRO A 54 -4.35 -1.22 8.14
N ASN A 55 -5.55 -1.20 8.73
CA ASN A 55 -5.71 -1.04 10.18
C ASN A 55 -5.41 -2.36 10.91
N ALA A 56 -5.16 -2.28 12.21
CA ALA A 56 -4.93 -3.46 13.05
C ALA A 56 -6.14 -4.42 13.13
N ASN A 57 -7.36 -3.92 12.88
CA ASN A 57 -8.61 -4.68 12.84
C ASN A 57 -8.98 -5.17 11.44
N CYS A 58 -8.09 -5.06 10.45
CA CYS A 58 -8.39 -5.54 9.10
C CYS A 58 -8.52 -7.06 9.06
N ASP A 59 -9.38 -7.57 8.18
CA ASP A 59 -9.40 -8.99 7.85
C ASP A 59 -8.17 -9.32 6.98
N PRO A 60 -7.23 -10.16 7.47
CA PRO A 60 -6.00 -10.47 6.74
C PRO A 60 -6.27 -11.16 5.40
N TYR A 61 -7.34 -11.95 5.28
CA TYR A 61 -7.66 -12.64 4.04
C TYR A 61 -8.14 -11.67 2.96
N THR A 62 -9.08 -10.79 3.33
CA THR A 62 -9.58 -9.75 2.43
C THR A 62 -8.46 -8.82 1.96
N VAL A 63 -7.61 -8.33 2.88
CA VAL A 63 -6.50 -7.43 2.52
C VAL A 63 -5.49 -8.11 1.61
N ALA A 64 -5.06 -9.33 1.94
CA ALA A 64 -4.10 -10.08 1.12
C ALA A 64 -4.65 -10.37 -0.28
N GLN A 65 -5.94 -10.73 -0.38
CA GLN A 65 -6.60 -10.97 -1.66
C GLN A 65 -6.65 -9.71 -2.51
N LEU A 66 -7.06 -8.57 -1.94
CA LEU A 66 -7.16 -7.29 -2.67
C LEU A 66 -5.80 -6.81 -3.19
N ILE A 67 -4.76 -6.93 -2.37
CA ILE A 67 -3.39 -6.57 -2.78
C ILE A 67 -2.94 -7.47 -3.93
N THR A 68 -3.09 -8.79 -3.77
CA THR A 68 -2.65 -9.77 -4.77
C THR A 68 -3.38 -9.57 -6.08
N ASP A 69 -4.71 -9.49 -6.04
CA ASP A 69 -5.51 -9.30 -7.25
C ASP A 69 -5.14 -7.99 -7.97
N THR A 70 -5.09 -6.87 -7.26
CA THR A 70 -4.79 -5.57 -7.87
C THR A 70 -3.40 -5.56 -8.52
N VAL A 71 -2.38 -6.05 -7.82
CA VAL A 71 -0.99 -6.02 -8.28
C VAL A 71 -0.75 -7.03 -9.41
N CYS A 72 -1.18 -8.28 -9.24
CA CYS A 72 -0.97 -9.33 -10.24
C CYS A 72 -1.81 -9.07 -11.51
N SER A 73 -3.05 -8.59 -11.37
CA SER A 73 -3.89 -8.22 -12.51
C SER A 73 -3.32 -7.03 -13.28
N ALA A 74 -2.67 -6.07 -12.62
CA ALA A 74 -1.96 -4.99 -13.31
C ALA A 74 -0.67 -5.48 -14.00
N ALA A 75 0.12 -6.31 -13.34
CA ALA A 75 1.37 -6.84 -13.88
C ALA A 75 1.15 -7.68 -15.15
N THR A 76 0.09 -8.49 -15.17
CA THR A 76 -0.29 -9.32 -16.33
C THR A 76 -0.82 -8.50 -17.50
N LYS A 77 -1.45 -7.35 -17.27
CA LYS A 77 -1.89 -6.44 -18.35
C LYS A 77 -0.71 -5.75 -19.05
N GLY A 78 0.37 -5.48 -18.33
CA GLY A 78 1.58 -4.85 -18.88
C GLY A 78 2.44 -5.76 -19.77
N SER A 79 2.31 -7.09 -19.64
CA SER A 79 3.16 -8.04 -20.41
C SER A 79 2.71 -8.24 -21.86
N LYS A 80 1.47 -7.90 -22.22
CA LYS A 80 0.94 -8.02 -23.60
C LYS A 80 1.47 -6.97 -24.59
N LYS A 81 2.38 -6.09 -24.17
CA LYS A 81 2.91 -4.98 -25.00
C LYS A 81 4.43 -5.07 -25.26
N ARG A 82 4.98 -6.28 -25.26
CA ARG A 82 6.36 -6.56 -25.70
C ARG A 82 6.37 -7.62 -26.77
#